data_AF-A0A084J7U9-F1
#
_entry.id   AF-A0A084J7U9-F1
#
_cell.length_a   1.000
_cell.length_b   1.000
_cell.length_c   1.000
_cell.angle_alpha   90.00
_cell.angle_beta   90.00
_cell.angle_gamma   90.00
#
_symmetry.space_group_name_H-M   'P 1'
#
loop_
_entity.id
_entity.type
_entity.pdbx_description
1 polymer ?
#
loop_
_entity_poly.entity_id
_entity_poly.type
_entity_poly.pdbx_seq_one_letter_code
_entity_poly.pdbx_strand_id
1 'polypeptide(L)'
;MSRVHIYLLGEVDIKVDGVSVTDKLSNKAIGLLSFLCTNKGKKFTRDRLCTFFWNNTTIENARYNLRYSLWVLRKIFNRGDCDLFISSKDSCMINPEFDYYIDVLHINYIMENCTHEENPILSLEKCKDIYNGEFLQGFYLKNCPDFNDWIFFEREKYQECYSTLLFKLSKLYSENSMYNDSIIVLNEVLKLNPYREDIYLELMNLHIQTNDIQAALKEYKKCEYILREELNIRPSEEVINYYKNIICNSENTKTNFYRVDKIKMNNVKKTSIIVQCYPINKIKYFGIACIVEKIMQRYSIEQLMDLDEFILKDLLRIQPKVLLINKNLRIEDNLNHYNEENRIYFSFESLLLYIEKVYPIEIHIKNVSNIDDVSHNILKLFSLKNPECKIKILVDGNKIIL
;
A
#
# COMPACT_ATOMS: atom_id res chain seq x y z
N MET A 1 -42.01 1.15 -19.41
CA MET A 1 -41.85 1.15 -17.94
C MET A 1 -40.85 2.21 -17.56
N SER A 2 -41.01 2.84 -16.39
CA SER A 2 -40.08 3.88 -15.91
C SER A 2 -38.70 3.26 -15.65
N ARG A 3 -37.63 3.82 -16.22
CA ARG A 3 -36.28 3.26 -16.04
C ARG A 3 -35.60 3.92 -14.84
N VAL A 4 -35.43 3.15 -13.76
CA VAL A 4 -34.73 3.59 -12.55
C VAL A 4 -33.25 3.24 -12.68
N HIS A 5 -32.38 4.25 -12.58
CA HIS A 5 -30.92 4.05 -12.53
C HIS A 5 -30.38 4.60 -11.22
N ILE A 6 -29.56 3.80 -10.55
CA ILE A 6 -28.96 4.14 -9.26
C ILE A 6 -27.44 4.01 -9.43
N TYR A 7 -26.76 5.14 -9.28
CA TYR A 7 -25.30 5.23 -9.35
C TYR A 7 -24.76 5.43 -7.93
N LEU A 8 -23.96 4.47 -7.48
CA LEU A 8 -23.35 4.40 -6.16
C LEU A 8 -21.81 4.44 -6.21
N LEU A 9 -21.16 4.35 -7.38
CA LEU A 9 -19.71 4.44 -7.54
C LEU A 9 -19.29 5.85 -7.94
N GLY A 10 -18.83 6.63 -6.97
CA GLY A 10 -18.66 8.08 -7.06
C GLY A 10 -19.75 8.82 -6.28
N GLU A 11 -20.02 10.06 -6.68
CA GLU A 11 -21.12 10.83 -6.10
C GLU A 11 -22.46 10.14 -6.38
N VAL A 12 -23.30 10.00 -5.34
CA VAL A 12 -24.57 9.28 -5.47
C VAL A 12 -25.51 10.02 -6.41
N ASP A 13 -26.01 9.31 -7.42
CA ASP A 13 -27.00 9.85 -8.35
C ASP A 13 -28.11 8.84 -8.63
N ILE A 14 -29.34 9.26 -8.43
CA ILE A 14 -30.53 8.42 -8.56
C ILE A 14 -31.41 9.05 -9.62
N LYS A 15 -31.61 8.36 -10.74
CA LYS A 15 -32.37 8.84 -11.89
C LYS A 15 -33.64 8.03 -12.10
N VAL A 16 -34.71 8.73 -12.45
CA VAL A 16 -35.97 8.15 -12.94
C VAL A 16 -36.22 8.73 -14.32
N ASP A 17 -36.29 7.86 -15.33
CA ASP A 17 -36.45 8.26 -16.73
C ASP A 17 -35.38 9.26 -17.20
N GLY A 18 -34.15 9.08 -16.71
CA GLY A 18 -32.99 9.93 -17.01
C GLY A 18 -32.91 11.24 -16.22
N VAL A 19 -33.92 11.59 -15.43
CA VAL A 19 -33.93 12.81 -14.59
C VAL A 19 -33.46 12.48 -13.18
N SER A 20 -32.47 13.21 -12.67
CA SER A 20 -32.01 13.04 -11.29
C SER A 20 -33.12 13.44 -10.31
N VAL A 21 -33.33 12.57 -9.31
CA VAL A 21 -34.29 12.75 -8.21
C VAL A 21 -33.58 12.70 -6.85
N THR A 22 -32.25 12.67 -6.83
CA THR A 22 -31.43 12.60 -5.61
C THR A 22 -31.79 13.71 -4.62
N ASP A 23 -31.91 14.97 -5.08
CA ASP A 23 -32.26 16.12 -4.24
C ASP A 23 -33.68 16.08 -3.65
N LYS A 24 -34.54 15.20 -4.18
CA LYS A 24 -35.91 15.00 -3.67
C LYS A 24 -35.94 14.00 -2.50
N LEU A 25 -34.81 13.37 -2.20
CA LEU A 25 -34.67 12.36 -1.16
C LEU A 25 -33.83 12.90 0.00
N SER A 26 -34.27 12.62 1.22
CA SER A 26 -33.40 12.83 2.39
C SER A 26 -32.20 11.88 2.35
N ASN A 27 -31.07 12.27 2.93
CA ASN A 27 -29.89 11.39 3.05
C ASN A 27 -30.25 10.02 3.66
N LYS A 28 -31.11 9.95 4.68
CA LYS A 28 -31.53 8.65 5.24
C LYS A 28 -32.33 7.79 4.28
N ALA A 29 -33.12 8.39 3.37
CA ALA A 29 -33.82 7.67 2.33
C ALA A 29 -32.86 7.16 1.24
N ILE A 30 -31.86 7.97 0.86
CA ILE A 30 -30.76 7.56 -0.03
C ILE A 30 -30.01 6.38 0.58
N GLY A 31 -29.54 6.51 1.83
CA GLY A 31 -28.82 5.44 2.52
C GLY A 31 -29.63 4.16 2.66
N LEU A 32 -30.93 4.25 2.97
CA LEU A 32 -31.82 3.09 3.01
C LEU A 32 -31.96 2.42 1.64
N LEU A 33 -32.15 3.20 0.58
CA LEU A 33 -32.24 2.68 -0.79
C LEU A 33 -30.93 1.98 -1.17
N SER A 34 -29.79 2.65 -1.04
CA SER A 34 -28.46 2.09 -1.35
C SER A 34 -28.21 0.79 -0.58
N PHE A 35 -28.51 0.76 0.73
CA PHE A 35 -28.33 -0.44 1.56
C PHE A 35 -29.18 -1.63 1.07
N LEU A 36 -30.45 -1.40 0.74
CA LEU A 36 -31.34 -2.45 0.24
C LEU A 36 -30.94 -2.92 -1.17
N CYS A 37 -30.53 -1.99 -2.03
CA CYS A 37 -30.08 -2.24 -3.40
C CYS A 37 -28.81 -3.11 -3.43
N THR A 38 -27.78 -2.76 -2.65
CA THR A 38 -26.53 -3.54 -2.56
C THR A 38 -26.75 -4.93 -1.92
N ASN A 39 -27.83 -5.11 -1.16
CA ASN A 39 -28.21 -6.38 -0.56
C ASN A 39 -29.37 -7.06 -1.30
N LYS A 40 -29.37 -7.00 -2.64
CA LYS A 40 -30.36 -7.67 -3.50
C LYS A 40 -30.57 -9.14 -3.08
N GLY A 41 -31.84 -9.54 -2.99
CA GLY A 41 -32.24 -10.89 -2.56
C GLY A 41 -32.29 -11.11 -1.05
N LYS A 42 -31.73 -10.21 -0.22
CA LYS A 42 -31.79 -10.33 1.24
C LYS A 42 -33.01 -9.63 1.82
N LYS A 43 -33.61 -10.26 2.82
CA LYS A 43 -34.77 -9.74 3.57
C LYS A 43 -34.33 -9.22 4.93
N PHE A 44 -34.71 -7.98 5.25
CA PHE A 44 -34.36 -7.33 6.51
C PHE A 44 -35.59 -7.12 7.38
N THR A 45 -35.44 -7.30 8.69
CA THR A 45 -36.51 -6.92 9.64
C THR A 45 -36.61 -5.40 9.72
N ARG A 46 -37.82 -4.89 9.92
CA ARG A 46 -38.04 -3.45 10.09
C ARG A 46 -37.32 -2.92 11.32
N ASP A 47 -37.30 -3.69 12.41
CA ASP A 47 -36.58 -3.30 13.63
C ASP A 47 -35.06 -3.20 13.39
N ARG A 48 -34.46 -4.10 12.59
CA ARG A 48 -33.05 -3.96 12.20
C ARG A 48 -32.80 -2.67 11.41
N LEU A 49 -33.65 -2.36 10.42
CA LEU A 49 -33.52 -1.13 9.65
C LEU A 49 -33.74 0.12 10.52
N CYS A 50 -34.68 0.07 11.47
CA CYS A 50 -34.90 1.12 12.46
C CYS A 50 -33.64 1.38 13.29
N THR A 51 -33.02 0.35 13.85
CA THR A 51 -31.78 0.49 14.63
C THR A 51 -30.64 0.99 13.75
N PHE A 52 -30.48 0.45 12.54
CA PHE A 52 -29.37 0.81 11.66
C PHE A 52 -29.38 2.28 11.22
N PHE A 53 -30.56 2.83 10.96
CA PHE A 53 -30.71 4.20 10.44
C PHE A 53 -31.21 5.23 11.45
N TRP A 54 -31.84 4.85 12.57
CA TRP A 54 -32.46 5.75 13.54
C TRP A 54 -32.23 5.34 15.01
N ASN A 55 -31.04 4.81 15.34
CA ASN A 55 -30.69 4.40 16.71
C ASN A 55 -30.74 5.51 17.78
N ASN A 56 -30.69 6.79 17.40
CA ASN A 56 -30.72 7.91 18.35
C ASN A 56 -32.13 8.42 18.68
N THR A 57 -33.18 7.70 18.29
CA THR A 57 -34.58 8.09 18.50
C THR A 57 -35.37 7.01 19.23
N THR A 58 -36.55 7.36 19.72
CA THR A 58 -37.48 6.36 20.27
C THR A 58 -37.90 5.35 19.21
N ILE A 59 -38.28 4.14 19.64
CA ILE A 59 -38.67 3.05 18.74
C ILE A 59 -39.88 3.46 17.87
N GLU A 60 -40.83 4.20 18.43
CA GLU A 60 -41.99 4.72 17.72
C GLU A 60 -41.58 5.67 16.61
N ASN A 61 -40.63 6.58 16.88
CA ASN A 61 -40.12 7.54 15.91
C ASN A 61 -39.29 6.85 14.83
N ALA A 62 -38.45 5.88 15.19
CA ALA A 62 -37.68 5.08 14.24
C ALA A 62 -38.61 4.34 13.27
N ARG A 63 -39.67 3.70 13.78
CA ARG A 63 -40.68 2.99 12.96
C ARG A 63 -41.48 3.94 12.08
N TYR A 64 -41.85 5.11 12.59
CA TYR A 64 -42.51 6.17 11.80
C TYR A 64 -41.59 6.65 10.67
N ASN A 65 -40.34 6.98 10.98
CA ASN A 65 -39.37 7.46 9.99
C ASN A 65 -39.08 6.42 8.91
N LEU A 66 -38.91 5.15 9.28
CA LEU A 66 -38.76 4.05 8.30
C LEU A 66 -39.99 3.97 7.38
N ARG A 67 -41.20 4.05 7.93
CA ARG A 67 -42.43 4.03 7.13
C ARG A 67 -42.50 5.23 6.18
N TYR A 68 -42.15 6.42 6.67
CA TYR A 68 -42.14 7.64 5.87
C TYR A 68 -41.11 7.57 4.75
N SER A 69 -39.86 7.16 5.02
CA SER A 69 -38.82 6.98 4.00
C SER A 69 -39.24 5.97 2.92
N LEU A 70 -39.79 4.82 3.32
CA LEU A 70 -40.32 3.84 2.36
C LEU A 70 -41.48 4.40 1.54
N TRP A 71 -42.37 5.17 2.14
CA TRP A 71 -43.48 5.82 1.42
C TRP A 71 -42.98 6.85 0.40
N VAL A 72 -42.01 7.70 0.78
CA VAL A 72 -41.40 8.68 -0.14
C VAL A 72 -40.75 7.98 -1.33
N LEU A 73 -39.95 6.94 -1.07
CA LEU A 73 -39.29 6.18 -2.13
C LEU A 73 -40.33 5.53 -3.06
N ARG A 74 -41.38 4.88 -2.51
CA ARG A 74 -42.48 4.33 -3.32
C ARG A 74 -43.16 5.38 -4.19
N LYS A 75 -43.43 6.57 -3.65
CA LYS A 75 -44.06 7.67 -4.41
C LYS A 75 -43.22 8.13 -5.60
N ILE A 76 -41.89 8.05 -5.48
CA ILE A 76 -40.96 8.47 -6.54
C ILE A 76 -40.82 7.38 -7.62
N PHE A 77 -40.67 6.11 -7.21
CA PHE A 77 -40.29 5.02 -8.12
C PHE A 77 -41.47 4.17 -8.62
N ASN A 78 -42.56 4.06 -7.86
CA ASN A 78 -43.69 3.21 -8.26
C ASN A 78 -44.61 4.00 -9.20
N ARG A 79 -44.45 3.79 -10.51
CA ARG A 79 -45.30 4.38 -11.57
C ARG A 79 -46.07 3.34 -12.39
N GLY A 80 -46.13 2.09 -11.93
CA GLY A 80 -46.82 0.98 -12.58
C GLY A 80 -47.17 -0.12 -11.58
N ASP A 81 -47.46 -1.33 -12.06
CA ASP A 81 -47.98 -2.43 -11.24
C ASP A 81 -46.95 -3.15 -10.34
N CYS A 82 -45.68 -2.74 -10.40
CA CYS A 82 -44.59 -3.35 -9.63
C CYS A 82 -44.01 -2.35 -8.63
N ASP A 83 -44.03 -2.71 -7.34
CA ASP A 83 -43.44 -1.93 -6.26
C ASP A 83 -41.92 -2.12 -6.20
N LEU A 84 -41.15 -1.04 -5.99
CA LEU A 84 -39.69 -1.12 -5.79
C LEU A 84 -39.28 -1.98 -4.58
N PHE A 85 -40.12 -2.01 -3.53
CA PHE A 85 -39.86 -2.77 -2.30
C PHE A 85 -40.97 -3.75 -2.01
N ILE A 86 -40.59 -5.00 -1.74
CA ILE A 86 -41.48 -5.97 -1.09
C ILE A 86 -41.41 -5.70 0.42
N SER A 87 -42.49 -5.19 1.00
CA SER A 87 -42.57 -4.91 2.43
C SER A 87 -43.81 -5.55 3.06
N SER A 88 -43.61 -6.15 4.23
CA SER A 88 -44.66 -6.65 5.11
C SER A 88 -44.65 -5.89 6.44
N LYS A 89 -45.51 -6.30 7.38
CA LYS A 89 -45.57 -5.73 8.74
C LYS A 89 -44.22 -5.74 9.45
N ASP A 90 -43.40 -6.78 9.24
CA ASP A 90 -42.18 -7.00 10.01
C ASP A 90 -40.90 -6.96 9.15
N SER A 91 -41.02 -6.83 7.82
CA SER A 91 -39.86 -6.93 6.94
C SER A 91 -39.90 -6.02 5.71
N CYS A 92 -38.73 -5.80 5.13
CA CYS A 92 -38.53 -5.05 3.91
C CYS A 92 -37.37 -5.62 3.10
N MET A 93 -37.51 -5.66 1.79
CA MET A 93 -36.44 -5.97 0.84
C MET A 93 -36.65 -5.22 -0.48
N ILE A 94 -35.58 -5.08 -1.25
CA ILE A 94 -35.69 -4.65 -2.64
C ILE A 94 -36.43 -5.74 -3.43
N ASN A 95 -37.36 -5.35 -4.31
CA ASN A 95 -38.07 -6.28 -5.16
C ASN A 95 -37.12 -6.80 -6.27
N PRO A 96 -36.82 -8.11 -6.34
CA PRO A 96 -35.91 -8.64 -7.36
C PRO A 96 -36.49 -8.54 -8.79
N GLU A 97 -37.82 -8.48 -8.92
CA GLU A 97 -38.54 -8.41 -10.20
C GLU A 97 -38.76 -6.97 -10.69
N PHE A 98 -38.30 -5.96 -9.94
CA PHE A 98 -38.40 -4.57 -10.37
C PHE A 98 -37.28 -4.26 -11.39
N ASP A 99 -37.64 -3.61 -12.49
CA ASP A 99 -36.69 -3.17 -13.52
C ASP A 99 -35.91 -1.93 -13.05
N TYR A 100 -34.72 -2.17 -12.49
CA TYR A 100 -33.76 -1.13 -12.11
C TYR A 100 -32.36 -1.47 -12.62
N TYR A 101 -31.59 -0.42 -12.88
CA TYR A 101 -30.15 -0.46 -13.04
C TYR A 101 -29.47 0.01 -11.76
N ILE A 102 -28.50 -0.75 -11.26
CA ILE A 102 -27.60 -0.35 -10.18
C ILE A 102 -26.17 -0.64 -10.67
N ASP A 103 -25.34 0.40 -10.73
CA ASP A 103 -23.97 0.31 -11.24
C ASP A 103 -23.12 -0.75 -10.53
N VAL A 104 -23.18 -0.84 -9.20
CA VAL A 104 -22.43 -1.83 -8.42
C VAL A 104 -22.87 -3.27 -8.68
N LEU A 105 -24.16 -3.50 -8.99
CA LEU A 105 -24.63 -4.84 -9.37
C LEU A 105 -24.23 -5.18 -10.81
N HIS A 106 -24.16 -4.16 -11.68
CA HIS A 106 -23.75 -4.33 -13.06
C HIS A 106 -22.27 -4.67 -13.19
N ILE A 107 -21.38 -4.02 -12.41
CA ILE A 107 -19.96 -4.41 -12.35
C ILE A 107 -19.81 -5.86 -11.88
N ASN A 108 -20.50 -6.26 -10.81
CA ASN A 108 -20.43 -7.64 -10.32
C ASN A 108 -20.86 -8.64 -11.41
N TYR A 109 -21.96 -8.36 -12.10
CA TYR A 109 -22.46 -9.21 -13.19
C TYR A 109 -21.43 -9.35 -14.32
N ILE A 110 -20.85 -8.26 -14.81
CA ILE A 110 -19.85 -8.33 -15.87
C ILE A 110 -18.59 -9.04 -15.37
N MET A 111 -18.13 -8.79 -14.14
CA MET A 111 -16.95 -9.45 -13.59
C MET A 111 -17.10 -10.98 -13.46
N GLU A 112 -18.33 -11.45 -13.22
CA GLU A 112 -18.67 -12.88 -13.18
C GLU A 112 -18.81 -13.50 -14.58
N ASN A 113 -19.20 -12.74 -15.60
CA ASN A 113 -19.56 -13.27 -16.92
C ASN A 113 -18.59 -12.89 -18.06
N CYS A 114 -17.68 -11.95 -17.86
CA CYS A 114 -16.79 -11.38 -18.89
C CYS A 114 -15.95 -12.44 -19.64
N THR A 115 -15.60 -13.56 -18.99
CA THR A 115 -14.85 -14.66 -19.60
C THR A 115 -15.64 -15.45 -20.64
N HIS A 116 -16.95 -15.28 -20.68
CA HIS A 116 -17.86 -15.96 -21.62
C HIS A 116 -18.35 -15.05 -22.74
N GLU A 117 -17.94 -13.78 -22.75
CA GLU A 117 -18.35 -12.82 -23.77
C GLU A 117 -17.47 -12.89 -25.02
N GLU A 118 -18.04 -12.53 -26.17
CA GLU A 118 -17.32 -12.50 -27.47
C GLU A 118 -16.17 -11.49 -27.47
N ASN A 119 -16.29 -10.39 -26.73
CA ASN A 119 -15.26 -9.38 -26.59
C ASN A 119 -15.06 -9.00 -25.10
N PRO A 120 -14.24 -9.77 -24.36
CA PRO A 120 -13.98 -9.52 -22.94
C PRO A 120 -13.35 -8.15 -22.66
N ILE A 121 -12.52 -7.63 -23.58
CA ILE A 121 -11.85 -6.33 -23.44
C ILE A 121 -12.89 -5.22 -23.39
N LEU A 122 -13.76 -5.16 -24.40
CA LEU A 122 -14.79 -4.10 -24.50
C LEU A 122 -15.72 -4.09 -23.27
N SER A 123 -16.04 -5.27 -22.73
CA SER A 123 -16.92 -5.39 -21.57
C SER A 123 -16.25 -4.96 -20.28
N LEU A 124 -14.96 -5.22 -20.11
CA LEU A 124 -14.19 -4.72 -18.99
C LEU A 124 -13.89 -3.21 -19.11
N GLU A 125 -13.66 -2.68 -20.32
CA GLU A 125 -13.56 -1.23 -20.56
C GLU A 125 -14.86 -0.51 -20.14
N LYS A 126 -16.03 -1.04 -20.53
CA LYS A 126 -17.32 -0.48 -20.09
C LYS A 126 -17.46 -0.49 -18.58
N CYS A 127 -17.02 -1.56 -17.90
CA CYS A 127 -17.03 -1.58 -16.45
C CYS A 127 -16.06 -0.58 -15.83
N LYS A 128 -14.90 -0.36 -16.47
CA LYS A 128 -13.96 0.66 -16.05
C LYS A 128 -14.62 2.03 -16.06
N ASP A 129 -15.37 2.36 -17.12
CA ASP A 129 -16.10 3.63 -17.25
C ASP A 129 -17.23 3.81 -16.22
N ILE A 130 -17.78 2.70 -15.69
CA ILE A 130 -18.81 2.74 -14.65
C ILE A 130 -18.22 3.12 -13.29
N TYR A 131 -16.96 2.74 -13.01
CA TYR A 131 -16.31 3.07 -11.75
C TYR A 131 -15.82 4.53 -11.77
N ASN A 132 -16.66 5.44 -11.28
CA ASN A 132 -16.38 6.88 -11.29
C ASN A 132 -15.93 7.45 -9.92
N GLY A 133 -15.65 6.59 -8.95
CA GLY A 133 -15.16 6.98 -7.63
C GLY A 133 -15.49 5.98 -6.54
N GLU A 134 -15.19 6.35 -5.29
CA GLU A 134 -15.48 5.52 -4.13
C GLU A 134 -16.98 5.21 -4.01
N PHE A 135 -17.32 4.04 -3.48
CA PHE A 135 -18.71 3.73 -3.15
C PHE A 135 -19.31 4.79 -2.23
N LEU A 136 -20.41 5.42 -2.65
CA LEU A 136 -21.07 6.52 -1.97
C LEU A 136 -20.06 7.61 -1.57
N GLN A 137 -19.31 8.13 -2.54
CA GLN A 137 -18.23 9.09 -2.34
C GLN A 137 -18.74 10.32 -1.57
N GLY A 138 -18.01 10.71 -0.52
CA GLY A 138 -18.35 11.87 0.33
C GLY A 138 -19.63 11.71 1.16
N PHE A 139 -20.35 10.59 1.05
CA PHE A 139 -21.63 10.39 1.72
C PHE A 139 -21.44 9.72 3.10
N TYR A 140 -22.00 10.34 4.13
CA TYR A 140 -22.05 9.81 5.49
C TYR A 140 -23.35 10.24 6.17
N LEU A 141 -23.83 9.40 7.10
CA LEU A 141 -24.99 9.73 7.90
C LEU A 141 -24.59 10.08 9.34
N LYS A 142 -25.00 11.28 9.78
CA LYS A 142 -24.84 11.70 11.17
C LYS A 142 -25.66 10.79 12.10
N ASN A 143 -25.07 10.39 13.22
CA ASN A 143 -25.67 9.50 14.22
C ASN A 143 -26.09 8.13 13.64
N CYS A 144 -25.33 7.59 12.68
CA CYS A 144 -25.54 6.24 12.15
C CYS A 144 -24.18 5.51 12.02
N PRO A 145 -23.51 5.16 13.15
CA PRO A 145 -22.21 4.51 13.14
C PRO A 145 -22.20 3.21 12.34
N ASP A 146 -23.15 2.30 12.60
CA ASP A 146 -23.24 1.01 11.88
C ASP A 146 -23.37 1.18 10.36
N PHE A 147 -24.07 2.22 9.90
CA PHE A 147 -24.19 2.54 8.48
C PHE A 147 -22.90 3.09 7.90
N ASN A 148 -22.19 3.95 8.63
CA ASN A 148 -20.92 4.50 8.18
C ASN A 148 -19.81 3.43 8.16
N ASP A 149 -19.83 2.49 9.11
CA ASP A 149 -18.96 1.31 9.11
C ASP A 149 -19.27 0.43 7.89
N TRP A 150 -20.54 0.21 7.58
CA TRP A 150 -20.93 -0.50 6.36
C TRP A 150 -20.44 0.20 5.08
N ILE A 151 -20.53 1.52 4.98
CA ILE A 151 -19.95 2.28 3.85
C ILE A 151 -18.45 2.03 3.75
N PHE A 152 -17.72 2.07 4.86
CA PHE A 152 -16.27 1.82 4.90
C PHE A 152 -15.93 0.45 4.30
N PHE A 153 -16.61 -0.61 4.74
CA PHE A 153 -16.39 -1.96 4.21
C PHE A 153 -16.78 -2.12 2.73
N GLU A 154 -17.89 -1.49 2.29
CA GLU A 154 -18.25 -1.53 0.86
C GLU A 154 -17.25 -0.76 0.00
N ARG A 155 -16.69 0.36 0.48
CA ARG A 155 -15.63 1.09 -0.24
C ARG A 155 -14.39 0.24 -0.45
N GLU A 156 -13.90 -0.41 0.60
CA GLU A 156 -12.76 -1.34 0.51
C GLU A 156 -13.06 -2.47 -0.50
N LYS A 157 -14.24 -3.09 -0.38
CA LYS A 157 -14.68 -4.16 -1.30
C LYS A 157 -14.74 -3.71 -2.76
N TYR A 158 -15.33 -2.55 -3.05
CA TYR A 158 -15.45 -2.06 -4.43
C TYR A 158 -14.11 -1.52 -4.98
N GLN A 159 -13.24 -0.99 -4.13
CA GLN A 159 -11.86 -0.65 -4.52
C GLN A 159 -11.06 -1.90 -4.92
N GLU A 160 -11.16 -3.00 -4.15
CA GLU A 160 -10.50 -4.26 -4.50
C GLU A 160 -11.12 -4.91 -5.75
N CYS A 161 -12.45 -4.82 -5.91
CA CYS A 161 -13.14 -5.24 -7.12
C CYS A 161 -12.63 -4.49 -8.36
N TYR A 162 -12.47 -3.16 -8.25
CA TYR A 162 -11.94 -2.34 -9.33
C TYR A 162 -10.47 -2.64 -9.63
N SER A 163 -9.63 -2.80 -8.60
CA SER A 163 -8.24 -3.25 -8.73
C SER A 163 -8.14 -4.59 -9.49
N THR A 164 -8.99 -5.56 -9.12
CA THR A 164 -9.07 -6.87 -9.79
C THR A 164 -9.53 -6.73 -11.24
N LEU A 165 -10.49 -5.86 -11.52
CA LEU A 165 -10.96 -5.57 -12.87
C LEU A 165 -9.83 -5.02 -13.74
N LEU A 166 -9.13 -4.00 -13.27
CA LEU A 166 -8.00 -3.39 -13.97
C LEU A 166 -6.91 -4.43 -14.25
N PHE A 167 -6.58 -5.26 -13.26
CA PHE A 167 -5.59 -6.32 -13.46
C PHE A 167 -6.00 -7.39 -14.47
N LYS A 168 -7.30 -7.75 -14.54
CA LYS A 168 -7.80 -8.64 -15.60
C LYS A 168 -7.70 -7.97 -16.97
N LEU A 169 -8.09 -6.70 -17.07
CA LEU A 169 -8.03 -5.92 -18.29
C LEU A 169 -6.59 -5.76 -18.80
N SER A 170 -5.64 -5.50 -17.90
CA SER A 170 -4.21 -5.39 -18.28
C SER A 170 -3.64 -6.70 -18.84
N LYS A 171 -4.07 -7.85 -18.30
CA LYS A 171 -3.68 -9.16 -18.84
C LYS A 171 -4.21 -9.37 -20.25
N LEU A 172 -5.49 -9.10 -20.49
CA LEU A 172 -6.08 -9.20 -21.82
C LEU A 172 -5.40 -8.26 -22.82
N TYR A 173 -5.06 -7.04 -22.41
CA TYR A 173 -4.27 -6.13 -23.24
C TYR A 173 -2.88 -6.70 -23.56
N SER A 174 -2.18 -7.23 -22.57
CA SER A 174 -0.85 -7.85 -22.76
C SER A 174 -0.92 -9.03 -23.74
N GLU A 175 -1.90 -9.92 -23.57
CA GLU A 175 -2.14 -11.08 -24.45
C GLU A 175 -2.46 -10.67 -25.89
N ASN A 176 -3.09 -9.51 -26.09
CA ASN A 176 -3.41 -8.96 -27.41
C ASN A 176 -2.34 -7.97 -27.92
N SER A 177 -1.14 -7.98 -27.34
CA SER A 177 -0.02 -7.09 -27.71
C SER A 177 -0.31 -5.58 -27.56
N MET A 178 -1.33 -5.21 -26.80
CA MET A 178 -1.70 -3.84 -26.45
C MET A 178 -0.91 -3.37 -25.21
N TYR A 179 0.42 -3.42 -25.29
CA TYR A 179 1.30 -3.22 -24.13
C TYR A 179 1.14 -1.85 -23.46
N ASN A 180 0.96 -0.78 -24.24
CA ASN A 180 0.78 0.57 -23.70
C ASN A 180 -0.50 0.69 -22.88
N ASP A 181 -1.61 0.12 -23.36
CA ASP A 181 -2.88 0.13 -22.64
C ASP A 181 -2.79 -0.71 -21.35
N SER A 182 -2.07 -1.83 -21.39
CA SER A 182 -1.75 -2.62 -20.20
C SER A 182 -0.96 -1.82 -19.16
N ILE A 183 0.10 -1.10 -19.58
CA ILE A 183 0.91 -0.24 -18.71
C ILE A 183 0.07 0.89 -18.10
N ILE A 184 -0.81 1.52 -18.88
CA ILE A 184 -1.70 2.59 -18.39
C ILE A 184 -2.61 2.06 -17.28
N VAL A 185 -3.22 0.89 -17.49
CA VAL A 185 -4.14 0.27 -16.53
C VAL A 185 -3.41 -0.20 -15.27
N LEU A 186 -2.22 -0.80 -15.38
CA LEU A 186 -1.43 -1.21 -14.22
C LEU A 186 -0.95 -0.01 -13.38
N ASN A 187 -0.60 1.11 -14.03
CA ASN A 187 -0.29 2.35 -13.31
C ASN A 187 -1.50 2.89 -12.55
N GLU A 188 -2.71 2.66 -13.05
CA GLU A 188 -3.93 2.99 -12.33
C GLU A 188 -4.14 2.10 -11.10
N VAL A 189 -3.83 0.80 -11.19
CA VAL A 189 -3.80 -0.11 -10.02
C VAL A 189 -2.84 0.41 -8.95
N LEU A 190 -1.64 0.87 -9.33
CA LEU A 190 -0.68 1.44 -8.38
C LEU A 190 -1.14 2.75 -7.72
N LYS A 191 -2.04 3.51 -8.36
CA LYS A 191 -2.66 4.68 -7.71
C LYS A 191 -3.64 4.28 -6.61
N LEU A 192 -4.29 3.12 -6.76
CA LEU A 192 -5.21 2.57 -5.74
C LEU A 192 -4.42 1.95 -4.58
N ASN A 193 -3.38 1.17 -4.90
CA ASN A 193 -2.52 0.53 -3.91
C ASN A 193 -1.06 0.49 -4.41
N PRO A 194 -0.19 1.41 -3.94
CA PRO A 194 1.19 1.52 -4.41
C PRO A 194 2.13 0.45 -3.83
N TYR A 195 1.64 -0.41 -2.93
CA TYR A 195 2.43 -1.46 -2.27
C TYR A 195 2.35 -2.82 -2.98
N ARG A 196 1.68 -2.89 -4.13
CA ARG A 196 1.48 -4.12 -4.91
C ARG A 196 2.73 -4.46 -5.74
N GLU A 197 3.64 -5.23 -5.14
CA GLU A 197 4.87 -5.72 -5.76
C GLU A 197 4.65 -6.49 -7.08
N ASP A 198 3.58 -7.28 -7.12
CA ASP A 198 3.15 -8.06 -8.29
C ASP A 198 2.85 -7.16 -9.51
N ILE A 199 2.34 -5.95 -9.28
CA ILE A 199 2.05 -4.98 -10.34
C ILE A 199 3.34 -4.37 -10.88
N TYR A 200 4.33 -4.08 -10.02
CA TYR A 200 5.65 -3.63 -10.48
C TYR A 200 6.37 -4.72 -11.29
N LEU A 201 6.28 -6.00 -10.89
CA LEU A 201 6.80 -7.12 -11.67
C LEU A 201 6.21 -7.15 -13.08
N GLU A 202 4.89 -7.03 -13.19
CA GLU A 202 4.22 -7.03 -14.48
C GLU A 202 4.60 -5.82 -15.34
N LEU A 203 4.69 -4.63 -14.75
CA LEU A 203 5.18 -3.44 -15.46
C LEU A 203 6.62 -3.63 -15.97
N MET A 204 7.50 -4.21 -15.16
CA MET A 204 8.86 -4.52 -15.60
C MET A 204 8.85 -5.52 -16.77
N ASN A 205 8.04 -6.58 -16.70
CA ASN A 205 7.87 -7.54 -17.81
C ASN A 205 7.44 -6.85 -19.11
N LEU A 206 6.41 -6.01 -19.05
CA LEU A 206 5.87 -5.28 -20.20
C LEU A 206 6.90 -4.32 -20.82
N HIS A 207 7.66 -3.62 -19.98
CA HIS A 207 8.75 -2.76 -20.45
C HIS A 207 9.87 -3.55 -21.14
N ILE A 208 10.21 -4.74 -20.65
CA ILE A 208 11.17 -5.62 -21.33
C ILE A 208 10.62 -6.13 -22.66
N GLN A 209 9.33 -6.51 -22.74
CA GLN A 209 8.69 -6.93 -23.97
C GLN A 209 8.66 -5.83 -25.04
N THR A 210 8.59 -4.57 -24.61
CA THR A 210 8.65 -3.38 -25.49
C THR A 210 10.08 -2.87 -25.73
N ASN A 211 11.11 -3.60 -25.29
CA ASN A 211 12.54 -3.25 -25.37
C ASN A 211 12.93 -1.95 -24.63
N ASP A 212 12.13 -1.49 -23.66
CA ASP A 212 12.46 -0.35 -22.81
C ASP A 212 13.03 -0.81 -21.45
N ILE A 213 14.30 -1.24 -21.48
CA ILE A 213 15.01 -1.70 -20.27
C ILE A 213 15.10 -0.58 -19.22
N GLN A 214 15.24 0.68 -19.63
CA GLN A 214 15.38 1.80 -18.70
C GLN A 214 14.09 2.01 -17.89
N ALA A 215 12.93 1.93 -18.54
CA ALA A 215 11.65 1.98 -17.86
C ALA A 215 11.47 0.81 -16.88
N ALA A 216 11.83 -0.42 -17.27
CA ALA A 216 11.78 -1.57 -16.36
C ALA A 216 12.63 -1.35 -15.08
N LEU A 217 13.88 -0.88 -15.23
CA LEU A 217 14.74 -0.59 -14.07
C LEU A 217 14.17 0.53 -13.19
N LYS A 218 13.50 1.52 -13.80
CA LYS A 218 12.84 2.60 -13.08
C LYS A 218 11.66 2.10 -12.24
N GLU A 219 10.87 1.16 -12.75
CA GLU A 219 9.75 0.57 -12.00
C GLU A 219 10.23 -0.21 -10.78
N TYR A 220 11.33 -0.97 -10.89
CA TYR A 220 11.98 -1.57 -9.72
C TYR A 220 12.37 -0.51 -8.68
N LYS A 221 13.04 0.56 -9.12
CA LYS A 221 13.49 1.62 -8.20
C LYS A 221 12.34 2.35 -7.54
N LYS A 222 11.21 2.50 -8.23
CA LYS A 222 9.97 3.06 -7.66
C LYS A 222 9.36 2.14 -6.61
N CYS A 223 9.29 0.83 -6.88
CA CYS A 223 8.85 -0.19 -5.92
C CYS A 223 9.73 -0.18 -4.66
N GLU A 224 11.06 -0.27 -4.86
CA GLU A 224 12.04 -0.23 -3.78
C GLU A 224 11.92 1.03 -2.93
N TYR A 225 11.80 2.20 -3.57
CA TYR A 225 11.61 3.48 -2.88
C TYR A 225 10.32 3.49 -2.05
N ILE A 226 9.15 3.20 -2.65
CA ILE A 226 7.87 3.30 -1.94
C ILE A 226 7.80 2.34 -0.76
N LEU A 227 8.22 1.09 -0.93
CA LEU A 227 8.25 0.11 0.16
C LEU A 227 9.22 0.52 1.27
N ARG A 228 10.35 1.12 0.90
CA ARG A 228 11.33 1.61 1.86
C ARG A 228 10.82 2.82 2.64
N GLU A 229 10.22 3.80 1.96
CA GLU A 229 9.78 5.05 2.58
C GLU A 229 8.52 4.86 3.44
N GLU A 230 7.53 4.13 2.95
CA GLU A 230 6.22 3.99 3.61
C GLU A 230 6.18 2.82 4.59
N LEU A 231 6.81 1.69 4.26
CA LEU A 231 6.71 0.44 5.04
C LEU A 231 8.04 0.02 5.70
N ASN A 232 9.15 0.67 5.36
CA ASN A 232 10.50 0.33 5.84
C ASN A 232 10.87 -1.15 5.62
N ILE A 233 10.39 -1.72 4.52
CA ILE A 233 10.75 -3.05 4.04
C ILE A 233 11.45 -2.93 2.69
N ARG A 234 12.18 -3.99 2.32
CA ARG A 234 12.73 -4.15 0.97
C ARG A 234 11.73 -4.90 0.09
N PRO A 235 11.82 -4.80 -1.25
CA PRO A 235 11.09 -5.69 -2.13
C PRO A 235 11.38 -7.16 -1.81
N SER A 236 10.41 -8.01 -2.12
CA SER A 236 10.50 -9.46 -2.07
C SER A 236 11.66 -10.01 -2.90
N GLU A 237 12.09 -11.23 -2.58
CA GLU A 237 13.19 -11.89 -3.29
C GLU A 237 12.87 -12.10 -4.78
N GLU A 238 11.59 -12.30 -5.11
CA GLU A 238 11.11 -12.42 -6.50
C GLU A 238 11.42 -11.16 -7.31
N VAL A 239 11.00 -10.00 -6.80
CA VAL A 239 11.25 -8.68 -7.43
C VAL A 239 12.74 -8.40 -7.56
N ILE A 240 13.52 -8.67 -6.51
CA ILE A 240 14.98 -8.46 -6.50
C ILE A 240 15.66 -9.36 -7.54
N ASN A 241 15.30 -10.64 -7.59
CA ASN A 241 15.90 -11.60 -8.52
C ASN A 241 15.53 -11.26 -9.97
N TYR A 242 14.30 -10.82 -10.21
CA TYR A 242 13.87 -10.37 -11.53
C TYR A 242 14.68 -9.16 -12.01
N TYR A 243 14.83 -8.13 -11.16
CA TYR A 243 15.68 -6.97 -11.44
C TYR A 243 17.14 -7.36 -11.76
N LYS A 244 17.74 -8.26 -10.98
CA LYS A 244 19.10 -8.77 -11.25
C LYS A 244 19.21 -9.45 -12.60
N ASN A 245 18.21 -10.24 -12.99
CA ASN A 245 18.19 -10.90 -14.29
C ASN A 245 18.13 -9.88 -15.44
N ILE A 246 17.37 -8.79 -15.29
CA ILE A 246 17.33 -7.70 -16.29
C ILE A 246 18.74 -7.10 -16.46
N ILE A 247 19.41 -6.77 -15.36
CA ILE A 247 20.76 -6.18 -15.40
C ILE A 247 21.75 -7.14 -16.07
N CYS A 248 21.85 -8.38 -15.59
CA CYS A 248 22.77 -9.39 -16.15
C CYS A 248 22.56 -9.61 -17.65
N ASN A 249 21.29 -9.61 -18.11
CA ASN A 249 20.98 -9.77 -19.54
C ASN A 249 21.32 -8.52 -20.36
N SER A 250 21.14 -7.32 -19.79
CA SER A 250 21.51 -6.06 -20.44
C SER A 250 23.03 -5.92 -20.64
N GLU A 251 23.82 -6.40 -19.67
CA GLU A 251 25.27 -6.32 -19.69
C GLU A 251 25.96 -7.33 -20.63
N ASN A 252 25.28 -8.42 -21.00
CA ASN A 252 25.75 -9.31 -22.05
C ASN A 252 25.76 -8.63 -23.45
N THR A 253 25.14 -7.45 -23.59
CA THR A 253 25.24 -6.61 -24.81
C THR A 253 26.18 -5.41 -24.66
N LYS A 254 26.61 -5.06 -23.45
CA LYS A 254 27.65 -4.06 -23.14
C LYS A 254 28.38 -4.45 -21.85
N THR A 255 29.54 -5.09 -22.02
CA THR A 255 30.62 -5.32 -21.02
C THR A 255 30.30 -5.04 -19.54
N ASN A 256 30.15 -6.13 -18.78
CA ASN A 256 30.48 -6.36 -17.36
C ASN A 256 30.21 -5.23 -16.34
N PHE A 257 29.18 -5.39 -15.50
CA PHE A 257 29.17 -4.88 -14.13
C PHE A 257 28.49 -5.88 -13.15
N TYR A 258 29.08 -6.09 -11.98
CA TYR A 258 28.55 -7.02 -10.94
C TYR A 258 28.63 -8.52 -11.25
N ARG A 259 29.85 -9.01 -11.50
CA ARG A 259 30.24 -10.30 -10.91
C ARG A 259 30.52 -10.07 -9.43
N VAL A 260 29.71 -10.67 -8.55
CA VAL A 260 30.15 -10.96 -7.18
C VAL A 260 31.20 -12.07 -7.28
N ASP A 261 32.40 -11.68 -7.69
CA ASP A 261 33.56 -12.55 -7.59
C ASP A 261 33.91 -12.66 -6.11
N LYS A 262 33.93 -13.89 -5.61
CA LYS A 262 34.46 -14.24 -4.29
C LYS A 262 35.84 -13.59 -4.13
N ILE A 263 35.90 -12.49 -3.39
CA ILE A 263 37.15 -11.82 -3.05
C ILE A 263 38.00 -12.82 -2.26
N LYS A 264 39.11 -13.26 -2.88
CA LYS A 264 40.11 -14.07 -2.20
C LYS A 264 40.74 -13.23 -1.09
N MET A 265 40.58 -13.73 0.14
CA MET A 265 41.21 -13.19 1.34
C MET A 265 42.73 -13.19 1.21
N ASN A 266 43.33 -12.00 1.23
CA ASN A 266 44.72 -11.82 1.61
C ASN A 266 44.79 -11.19 3.01
N ASN A 267 45.46 -11.92 3.91
CA ASN A 267 45.91 -11.62 5.27
C ASN A 267 45.91 -10.15 5.72
N VAL A 268 45.11 -9.78 6.74
CA VAL A 268 45.45 -8.69 7.68
C VAL A 268 44.83 -8.90 9.08
N LYS A 269 45.62 -8.57 10.11
CA LYS A 269 45.41 -8.55 11.57
C LYS A 269 44.00 -8.15 12.04
N LYS A 270 43.53 -8.76 13.16
CA LYS A 270 42.38 -8.29 13.97
C LYS A 270 42.39 -6.76 14.11
N THR A 271 41.39 -6.11 13.54
CA THR A 271 41.22 -4.66 13.57
C THR A 271 40.13 -4.29 14.57
N SER A 272 40.50 -3.54 15.60
CA SER A 272 39.55 -2.93 16.53
C SER A 272 39.35 -1.45 16.21
N ILE A 273 38.13 -0.96 16.41
CA ILE A 273 37.83 0.48 16.46
C ILE A 273 37.48 0.85 17.90
N ILE A 274 37.88 2.05 18.31
CA ILE A 274 37.55 2.60 19.64
C ILE A 274 36.61 3.79 19.44
N VAL A 275 35.48 3.75 20.12
CA VAL A 275 34.45 4.79 20.11
C VAL A 275 34.32 5.36 21.51
N GLN A 276 34.57 6.65 21.64
CA GLN A 276 34.50 7.36 22.91
C GLN A 276 33.12 8.01 23.04
N CYS A 277 32.36 7.67 24.07
CA CYS A 277 31.11 8.35 24.40
C CYS A 277 31.39 9.60 25.25
N TYR A 278 30.69 10.68 24.92
CA TYR A 278 30.77 11.98 25.59
C TYR A 278 29.41 12.29 26.22
N PRO A 279 29.33 13.05 27.32
CA PRO A 279 28.09 13.34 28.05
C PRO A 279 27.19 14.31 27.26
N ILE A 280 26.70 13.87 26.11
CA ILE A 280 25.87 14.61 25.16
C ILE A 280 24.60 13.78 24.89
N ASN A 281 23.92 13.38 25.97
CA ASN A 281 22.75 12.49 25.93
C ASN A 281 21.52 13.05 25.20
N LYS A 282 21.52 14.35 24.86
CA LYS A 282 20.40 15.01 24.16
C LYS A 282 20.47 14.92 22.63
N ILE A 283 21.62 14.54 22.05
CA ILE A 283 21.75 14.39 20.59
C ILE A 283 21.44 12.94 20.24
N LYS A 284 20.30 12.71 19.57
CA LYS A 284 19.91 11.38 19.10
C LYS A 284 20.98 10.80 18.17
N TYR A 285 21.20 9.49 18.28
CA TYR A 285 22.10 8.68 17.43
C TYR A 285 23.58 9.01 17.53
N PHE A 286 23.99 9.92 18.41
CA PHE A 286 25.38 10.38 18.46
C PHE A 286 26.38 9.23 18.67
N GLY A 287 26.03 8.28 19.55
CA GLY A 287 26.83 7.07 19.79
C GLY A 287 27.04 6.23 18.53
N ILE A 288 25.95 5.85 17.84
CA ILE A 288 26.05 5.07 16.59
C ILE A 288 26.67 5.87 15.45
N ALA A 289 26.45 7.19 15.37
CA ALA A 289 27.08 8.07 14.39
C ALA A 289 28.61 8.07 14.52
N CYS A 290 29.13 7.99 15.75
CA CYS A 290 30.56 7.85 15.99
C CYS A 290 31.10 6.48 15.54
N ILE A 291 30.33 5.40 15.76
CA ILE A 291 30.66 4.07 15.24
C ILE A 291 30.74 4.10 13.70
N VAL A 292 29.71 4.65 13.06
CA VAL A 292 29.65 4.81 11.59
C VAL A 292 30.86 5.59 11.10
N GLU A 293 31.20 6.73 11.71
CA GLU A 293 32.40 7.49 11.33
C GLU A 293 33.68 6.66 11.38
N LYS A 294 33.88 5.86 12.44
CA LYS A 294 35.07 5.01 12.55
C LYS A 294 35.10 3.91 11.50
N ILE A 295 33.95 3.36 11.13
CA ILE A 295 33.83 2.41 10.01
C ILE A 295 34.18 3.12 8.69
N MET A 296 33.56 4.27 8.39
CA MET A 296 33.82 5.02 7.15
C MET A 296 35.29 5.43 6.99
N GLN A 297 36.01 5.67 8.08
CA GLN A 297 37.45 5.98 8.05
C GLN A 297 38.33 4.75 7.88
N ARG A 298 37.85 3.56 8.23
CA ARG A 298 38.66 2.34 8.30
C ARG A 298 38.63 1.52 7.02
N TYR A 299 37.49 1.51 6.34
CA TYR A 299 37.28 0.76 5.11
C TYR A 299 37.48 1.67 3.90
N SER A 300 38.07 1.11 2.85
CA SER A 300 38.20 1.79 1.56
C SER A 300 36.84 1.82 0.83
N ILE A 301 36.71 2.73 -0.14
CA ILE A 301 35.52 2.85 -0.98
C ILE A 301 35.21 1.51 -1.66
N GLU A 302 36.23 0.82 -2.18
CA GLU A 302 36.12 -0.49 -2.84
C GLU A 302 35.52 -1.57 -1.92
N GLN A 303 35.79 -1.50 -0.62
CA GLN A 303 35.28 -2.48 0.36
C GLN A 303 33.82 -2.23 0.78
N LEU A 304 33.27 -1.05 0.49
CA LEU A 304 31.92 -0.65 0.88
C LEU A 304 31.03 -0.31 -0.32
N MET A 305 31.52 -0.52 -1.55
CA MET A 305 30.84 -0.08 -2.78
C MET A 305 29.54 -0.84 -3.06
N ASP A 306 29.40 -2.05 -2.52
CA ASP A 306 28.17 -2.86 -2.69
C ASP A 306 27.08 -2.56 -1.65
N LEU A 307 27.32 -1.60 -0.74
CA LEU A 307 26.27 -1.15 0.16
C LEU A 307 25.20 -0.40 -0.61
N ASP A 308 23.94 -0.74 -0.32
CA ASP A 308 22.78 -0.11 -0.90
C ASP A 308 22.80 1.41 -0.67
N GLU A 309 22.46 2.19 -1.71
CA GLU A 309 22.40 3.64 -1.65
C GLU A 309 21.43 4.13 -0.55
N PHE A 310 20.32 3.41 -0.30
CA PHE A 310 19.39 3.74 0.78
C PHE A 310 20.01 3.58 2.17
N ILE A 311 20.82 2.54 2.38
CA ILE A 311 21.58 2.37 3.63
C ILE A 311 22.51 3.57 3.82
N LEU A 312 23.24 3.96 2.77
CA LEU A 312 24.16 5.09 2.83
C LEU A 312 23.41 6.42 3.06
N LYS A 313 22.26 6.66 2.42
CA LYS A 313 21.44 7.85 2.65
C LYS A 313 20.93 7.94 4.09
N ASP A 314 20.54 6.82 4.69
CA ASP A 314 20.03 6.78 6.06
C ASP A 314 21.16 7.01 7.07
N LEU A 315 22.33 6.42 6.84
CA LEU A 315 23.51 6.68 7.67
C LEU A 315 24.04 8.11 7.50
N LEU A 316 23.89 8.71 6.31
CA LEU A 316 24.30 10.07 6.04
C LEU A 316 23.54 11.09 6.92
N ARG A 317 22.30 10.79 7.32
CA ARG A 317 21.49 11.65 8.20
C ARG A 317 22.12 11.85 9.57
N ILE A 318 22.81 10.82 10.06
CA ILE A 318 23.46 10.85 11.37
C ILE A 318 24.98 11.11 11.26
N GLN A 319 25.59 10.86 10.11
CA GLN A 319 27.05 10.95 9.94
C GLN A 319 27.47 11.44 8.54
N PRO A 320 27.97 12.69 8.40
CA PRO A 320 28.39 13.25 7.11
C PRO A 320 29.57 12.52 6.45
N LYS A 321 30.40 11.78 7.21
CA LYS A 321 31.52 11.00 6.65
C LYS A 321 31.10 9.87 5.71
N VAL A 322 29.81 9.54 5.63
CA VAL A 322 29.29 8.61 4.62
C VAL A 322 29.51 9.15 3.19
N LEU A 323 29.60 10.48 3.01
CA LEU A 323 29.96 11.10 1.72
C LEU A 323 31.37 10.73 1.21
N LEU A 324 32.22 10.16 2.06
CA LEU A 324 33.53 9.62 1.63
C LEU A 324 33.37 8.43 0.69
N ILE A 325 32.28 7.66 0.81
CA ILE A 325 31.96 6.53 -0.07
C ILE A 325 31.35 7.04 -1.37
N ASN A 326 30.33 7.88 -1.27
CA ASN A 326 29.61 8.42 -2.42
C ASN A 326 29.29 9.90 -2.20
N LYS A 327 30.00 10.77 -2.93
CA LYS A 327 29.86 12.24 -2.84
C LYS A 327 28.56 12.77 -3.45
N ASN A 328 27.86 11.96 -4.24
CA ASN A 328 26.63 12.35 -4.93
C ASN A 328 25.38 12.07 -4.11
N LEU A 329 25.51 11.44 -2.92
CA LEU A 329 24.37 11.19 -2.05
C LEU A 329 23.68 12.49 -1.66
N ARG A 330 22.35 12.48 -1.79
CA ARG A 330 21.46 13.54 -1.33
C ARG A 330 20.43 12.93 -0.37
N ILE A 331 20.14 13.66 0.69
CA ILE A 331 19.04 13.35 1.60
C ILE A 331 17.81 14.10 1.09
N GLU A 332 16.71 13.37 0.95
CA GLU A 332 15.38 13.95 0.76
C GLU A 332 14.66 13.94 2.11
N ASP A 333 14.07 15.07 2.50
CA ASP A 333 13.31 15.23 3.74
C ASP A 333 11.84 14.79 3.57
N ASN A 334 11.63 13.68 2.86
CA ASN A 334 10.29 13.10 2.66
C ASN A 334 9.93 12.09 3.78
N LEU A 335 10.73 12.07 4.84
CA LEU A 335 10.65 11.08 5.90
C LEU A 335 9.66 11.46 6.99
N ASN A 336 8.82 10.51 7.38
CA ASN A 336 8.04 10.60 8.60
C ASN A 336 8.92 10.24 9.83
N HIS A 337 8.81 11.00 10.92
CA HIS A 337 9.59 10.78 12.16
C HIS A 337 9.36 9.41 12.78
N TYR A 338 8.21 8.76 12.52
CA TYR A 338 7.96 7.39 12.97
C TYR A 338 8.86 6.35 12.28
N ASN A 339 9.27 6.60 11.04
CA ASN A 339 10.07 5.66 10.24
C ASN A 339 11.58 5.91 10.36
N GLU A 340 11.99 7.12 10.74
CA GLU A 340 13.41 7.52 10.82
C GLU A 340 14.22 6.62 11.78
N GLU A 341 13.76 6.45 13.02
CA GLU A 341 14.43 5.61 14.03
C GLU A 341 14.63 4.17 13.53
N ASN A 342 13.58 3.60 12.94
CA ASN A 342 13.63 2.26 12.40
C ASN A 342 14.60 2.18 11.21
N ARG A 343 14.56 3.12 10.27
CA ARG A 343 15.45 3.15 9.11
C ARG A 343 16.90 3.30 9.47
N ILE A 344 17.22 4.18 10.42
CA ILE A 344 18.57 4.35 10.95
C ILE A 344 19.03 3.05 11.62
N TYR A 345 18.18 2.42 12.43
CA TYR A 345 18.47 1.09 13.01
C TYR A 345 18.79 0.05 11.93
N PHE A 346 17.90 -0.15 10.95
CA PHE A 346 18.10 -1.17 9.91
C PHE A 346 19.32 -0.88 9.04
N SER A 347 19.61 0.39 8.75
CA SER A 347 20.77 0.79 7.97
C SER A 347 22.07 0.57 8.75
N PHE A 348 22.06 0.86 10.05
CA PHE A 348 23.17 0.55 10.94
C PHE A 348 23.39 -0.96 11.09
N GLU A 349 22.34 -1.74 11.31
CA GLU A 349 22.37 -3.20 11.35
C GLU A 349 22.91 -3.77 10.04
N SER A 350 22.42 -3.30 8.90
CA SER A 350 22.85 -3.77 7.58
C SER A 350 24.30 -3.43 7.30
N LEU A 351 24.78 -2.25 7.71
CA LEU A 351 26.20 -1.90 7.65
C LEU A 351 27.04 -2.90 8.46
N LEU A 352 26.65 -3.19 9.69
CA LEU A 352 27.36 -4.14 10.56
C LEU A 352 27.38 -5.55 9.94
N LEU A 353 26.24 -6.07 9.50
CA LEU A 353 26.17 -7.38 8.85
C LEU A 353 26.93 -7.43 7.52
N TYR A 354 27.01 -6.32 6.79
CA TYR A 354 27.81 -6.22 5.58
C TYR A 354 29.31 -6.30 5.90
N ILE A 355 29.81 -5.46 6.82
CA ILE A 355 31.24 -5.47 7.16
C ILE A 355 31.67 -6.79 7.82
N GLU A 356 30.76 -7.49 8.51
CA GLU A 356 31.01 -8.84 9.04
C GLU A 356 31.44 -9.82 7.92
N LYS A 357 30.79 -9.72 6.75
CA LYS A 357 31.08 -10.58 5.58
C LYS A 357 32.39 -10.21 4.90
N VAL A 358 32.74 -8.93 4.89
CA VAL A 358 33.94 -8.42 4.22
C VAL A 358 35.18 -8.57 5.12
N TYR A 359 35.22 -7.88 6.27
CA TYR A 359 36.29 -7.96 7.25
C TYR A 359 35.74 -7.69 8.67
N PRO A 360 35.52 -8.70 9.53
CA PRO A 360 34.93 -8.47 10.84
C PRO A 360 35.84 -7.62 11.74
N ILE A 361 35.25 -6.67 12.46
CA ILE A 361 35.92 -5.76 13.40
C ILE A 361 35.48 -6.01 14.85
N GLU A 362 36.31 -5.61 15.80
CA GLU A 362 35.91 -5.47 17.20
C GLU A 362 35.64 -3.98 17.51
N ILE A 363 34.46 -3.66 18.02
CA ILE A 363 34.02 -2.30 18.35
C ILE A 363 34.14 -2.11 19.85
N HIS A 364 35.04 -1.24 20.30
CA HIS A 364 35.26 -0.96 21.72
C HIS A 364 34.62 0.39 22.07
N ILE A 365 33.52 0.37 22.80
CA ILE A 365 32.82 1.57 23.25
C ILE A 365 33.27 1.92 24.67
N LYS A 366 33.77 3.14 24.87
CA LYS A 366 34.24 3.66 26.15
C LYS A 366 33.28 4.69 26.72
N ASN A 367 33.13 4.71 28.04
CA ASN A 367 32.21 5.52 28.83
C ASN A 367 30.75 5.34 28.42
N VAL A 368 30.27 4.10 28.32
CA VAL A 368 28.93 3.82 27.78
C VAL A 368 27.81 4.45 28.59
N SER A 369 28.03 4.74 29.87
CA SER A 369 27.09 5.53 30.69
C SER A 369 26.75 6.92 30.11
N ASN A 370 27.58 7.44 29.20
CA ASN A 370 27.38 8.73 28.54
C ASN A 370 26.76 8.62 27.14
N ILE A 371 26.47 7.42 26.63
CA ILE A 371 25.85 7.25 25.32
C ILE A 371 24.42 7.81 25.32
N ASP A 372 23.93 8.30 24.17
CA ASP A 372 22.53 8.68 24.04
C ASP A 372 21.58 7.47 24.10
N ASP A 373 20.38 7.69 24.61
CA ASP A 373 19.40 6.62 24.87
C ASP A 373 19.02 5.84 23.60
N VAL A 374 18.93 6.54 22.46
CA VAL A 374 18.56 5.92 21.18
C VAL A 374 19.67 4.98 20.70
N SER A 375 20.92 5.44 20.68
CA SER A 375 22.07 4.58 20.35
C SER A 375 22.20 3.40 21.31
N HIS A 376 21.94 3.60 22.61
CA HIS A 376 21.95 2.52 23.61
C HIS A 376 20.96 1.41 23.22
N ASN A 377 19.71 1.80 22.96
CA ASN A 377 18.64 0.87 22.60
C ASN A 377 18.92 0.16 21.28
N ILE A 378 19.44 0.88 20.27
CA ILE A 378 19.83 0.30 18.98
C ILE A 378 20.93 -0.77 19.15
N LEU A 379 21.98 -0.48 19.91
CA LEU A 379 23.08 -1.43 20.15
C LEU A 379 22.61 -2.66 20.94
N LYS A 380 21.73 -2.45 21.93
CA LYS A 380 21.10 -3.53 22.70
C LYS A 380 20.25 -4.42 21.80
N LEU A 381 19.38 -3.83 21.00
CA LEU A 381 18.52 -4.54 20.06
C LEU A 381 19.33 -5.34 19.03
N PHE A 382 20.37 -4.73 18.44
CA PHE A 382 21.26 -5.40 17.49
C PHE A 382 21.91 -6.64 18.10
N SER A 383 22.41 -6.51 19.33
CA SER A 383 23.08 -7.60 20.05
C SER A 383 22.12 -8.75 20.37
N LEU A 384 20.87 -8.45 20.72
CA LEU A 384 19.84 -9.47 20.99
C LEU A 384 19.35 -10.16 19.72
N LYS A 385 19.19 -9.39 18.63
CA LYS A 385 18.64 -9.89 17.36
C LYS A 385 19.65 -10.69 16.54
N ASN A 386 20.95 -10.42 16.69
CA ASN A 386 22.01 -11.04 15.89
C ASN A 386 23.05 -11.78 16.77
N PRO A 387 22.66 -12.81 17.53
CA PRO A 387 23.55 -13.48 18.49
C PRO A 387 24.76 -14.18 17.84
N GLU A 388 24.63 -14.58 16.57
CA GLU A 388 25.67 -15.26 15.79
C GLU A 388 26.62 -14.28 15.06
N CYS A 389 26.38 -12.97 15.15
CA CYS A 389 27.21 -11.97 14.48
C CYS A 389 28.65 -11.99 15.04
N LYS A 390 29.64 -12.09 14.16
CA LYS A 390 31.08 -12.14 14.53
C LYS A 390 31.64 -10.81 15.00
N ILE A 391 30.92 -9.71 14.81
CA ILE A 391 31.33 -8.39 15.30
C ILE A 391 31.16 -8.36 16.81
N LYS A 392 32.27 -8.17 17.53
CA LYS A 392 32.22 -8.01 18.98
C LYS A 392 32.10 -6.54 19.32
N ILE A 393 31.00 -6.18 19.98
CA ILE A 393 30.87 -4.89 20.63
C ILE A 393 31.28 -5.10 22.10
N LEU A 394 32.33 -4.39 22.52
CA LEU A 394 32.92 -4.45 23.86
C LEU A 394 32.69 -3.12 24.55
N VAL A 395 32.25 -3.13 25.80
CA VAL A 395 31.84 -1.94 26.55
C VAL A 395 32.75 -1.80 27.76
N ASP A 396 33.49 -0.69 27.84
CA ASP A 396 34.37 -0.37 28.98
C ASP A 396 35.30 -1.52 29.40
N GLY A 397 35.75 -2.31 28.42
CA GLY A 397 36.67 -3.44 28.63
C GLY A 397 36.01 -4.78 28.99
N ASN A 398 34.68 -4.82 29.17
CA ASN A 398 33.92 -6.05 29.41
C ASN A 398 33.09 -6.45 28.18
N LYS A 399 32.95 -7.78 27.97
CA LYS A 399 31.98 -8.32 27.00
C LYS A 399 30.57 -7.94 27.45
N ILE A 400 29.75 -7.48 26.50
CA ILE A 400 28.35 -7.10 26.77
C ILE A 400 27.63 -8.22 27.51
N ILE A 401 27.21 -7.92 28.74
CA ILE A 401 25.95 -8.38 29.31
C ILE A 401 25.16 -7.08 29.50
N LEU A 402 24.18 -6.81 28.62
CA LEU A 402 23.26 -5.65 28.68
C LEU A 402 21.82 -6.14 28.77
#